data_AF-A0A7L4FIE7-F1
#
_entry.id   AF-A0A7L4FIE7-F1
#
_cell.length_a   1.000
_cell.length_b   1.000
_cell.length_c   1.000
_cell.angle_alpha   90.00
_cell.angle_beta   90.00
_cell.angle_gamma   90.00
#
_symmetry.space_group_name_H-M   'P 1'
#
loop_
_entity.id
_entity.type
_entity.pdbx_description
1 polymer ?
#
loop_
_entity_poly.entity_id
_entity_poly.type
_entity_poly.pdbx_seq_one_letter_code
_entity_poly.pdbx_strand_id
1 'polypeptide(L)' 'MGPGGGSGWPLAGTVLVAVATSLVAGGEDCLWYVDRNGSWHPGFDCEFFTFCCGTCHHRYCCRDPLRLITERQQRHCLAF' A
#
# COMPACT_ATOMS: atom_id res chain seq x y z
N MET A 1 54.04 19.03 -11.61
CA MET A 1 53.21 19.86 -12.50
C MET A 1 52.18 18.98 -13.20
N GLY A 2 50.89 19.32 -13.09
CA GLY A 2 49.83 18.99 -14.08
C GLY A 2 49.19 17.59 -14.04
N PRO A 3 47.87 17.46 -13.79
CA PRO A 3 47.16 16.18 -13.65
C PRO A 3 46.50 15.72 -14.96
N GLY A 4 46.48 14.40 -15.20
CA GLY A 4 45.72 13.75 -16.28
C GLY A 4 44.53 12.98 -15.71
N GLY A 5 43.32 13.35 -16.13
CA GLY A 5 42.06 12.87 -15.59
C GLY A 5 41.69 11.43 -15.93
N GLY A 6 40.81 10.88 -15.10
CA GLY A 6 40.10 9.62 -15.31
C GLY A 6 38.75 9.67 -14.60
N SER A 7 37.70 9.84 -15.40
CA SER A 7 36.27 9.74 -15.10
C SER A 7 35.87 8.50 -14.29
N GLY A 8 34.87 8.59 -13.40
CA GLY A 8 34.29 7.33 -12.91
C GLY A 8 33.36 7.28 -11.69
N TRP A 9 32.41 8.21 -11.53
CA TRP A 9 31.14 8.03 -10.78
C TRP A 9 31.17 7.63 -9.28
N PRO A 10 30.52 8.39 -8.38
CA PRO A 10 30.37 7.98 -6.98
C PRO A 10 29.43 6.76 -6.89
N LEU A 11 29.99 5.58 -6.60
CA LEU A 11 29.27 4.39 -6.15
C LEU A 11 28.77 4.58 -4.70
N ALA A 12 27.82 5.48 -4.51
CA ALA A 12 27.03 5.55 -3.28
C ALA A 12 25.64 6.15 -3.56
N GLY A 13 25.17 5.97 -4.80
CA GLY A 13 23.83 6.33 -5.21
C GLY A 13 22.81 5.36 -4.61
N THR A 14 21.80 5.95 -3.97
CA THR A 14 20.46 5.39 -3.79
C THR A 14 20.36 4.24 -2.79
N VAL A 15 20.48 4.57 -1.49
CA VAL A 15 19.63 3.90 -0.50
C VAL A 15 18.20 4.11 -0.98
N LEU A 16 17.61 3.02 -1.43
CA LEU A 16 16.26 2.86 -1.94
C LEU A 16 15.28 3.19 -0.81
N VAL A 17 15.16 4.47 -0.45
CA VAL A 17 14.06 4.96 0.36
C VAL A 17 12.87 5.03 -0.59
N ALA A 18 12.35 3.85 -0.92
CA ALA A 18 10.98 3.65 -1.36
C ALA A 18 10.07 3.96 -0.18
N VAL A 19 10.14 5.19 0.35
CA VAL A 19 8.99 5.83 0.96
C VAL A 19 8.18 6.26 -0.26
N ALA A 20 7.55 5.26 -0.88
CA ALA A 20 6.40 5.47 -1.73
C ALA A 20 5.48 6.35 -0.89
N THR A 21 5.37 7.57 -1.35
CA THR A 21 4.57 8.61 -0.78
C THR A 21 3.17 8.06 -0.58
N SER A 22 2.86 7.63 0.64
CA SER A 22 1.50 7.52 1.16
C SER A 22 1.00 8.96 1.34
N LEU A 23 0.85 9.63 0.20
CA LEU A 23 0.18 10.90 0.05
C LEU A 23 -1.29 10.64 0.36
N VAL A 24 -1.60 10.73 1.65
CA VAL A 24 -2.84 11.32 2.17
C VAL A 24 -4.11 10.88 1.44
N ALA A 25 -4.47 9.62 1.59
CA ALA A 25 -5.86 9.18 1.48
C ALA A 25 -6.26 8.52 2.80
N GLY A 26 -6.24 9.33 3.87
CA GLY A 26 -6.65 8.87 5.20
C GLY A 26 -8.09 8.38 5.16
N GLY A 27 -8.29 7.07 4.97
CA GLY A 27 -9.58 6.40 5.10
C GLY A 27 -9.92 5.35 4.04
N GLU A 28 -9.12 5.14 2.99
CA GLU A 28 -9.49 4.27 1.87
C GLU A 28 -8.56 3.09 1.57
N ASP A 29 -7.49 2.95 2.34
CA ASP A 29 -6.53 1.85 2.24
C ASP A 29 -7.15 0.52 2.70
N CYS A 30 -6.87 -0.57 1.99
CA CYS A 30 -7.27 -1.91 2.42
C CYS A 30 -6.20 -2.48 3.36
N LEU A 31 -6.57 -2.71 4.63
CA LEU A 31 -5.74 -3.46 5.57
C LEU A 31 -5.56 -4.91 5.09
N TRP A 32 -4.53 -5.57 5.62
CA TRP A 32 -4.35 -7.01 5.45
C TRP A 32 -5.57 -7.78 5.98
N TYR A 33 -5.77 -8.98 5.44
CA TYR A 33 -6.87 -9.85 5.83
C TYR A 33 -6.52 -11.32 5.69
N VAL A 34 -7.32 -12.18 6.28
CA VAL A 34 -7.20 -13.64 6.14
C VAL A 34 -8.44 -14.14 5.43
N ASP A 35 -8.23 -14.88 4.35
CA ASP A 35 -9.31 -15.51 3.58
C ASP A 35 -10.02 -16.59 4.40
N ARG A 36 -11.20 -17.03 3.94
CA ARG A 36 -11.92 -18.16 4.55
C ARG A 36 -11.10 -19.46 4.56
N ASN A 37 -10.09 -19.56 3.68
CA ASN A 37 -9.18 -20.69 3.60
C ASN A 37 -7.99 -20.59 4.56
N GLY A 38 -7.90 -19.51 5.35
CA GLY A 38 -6.76 -19.25 6.23
C GLY A 38 -5.53 -18.66 5.54
N SER A 39 -5.64 -18.30 4.25
CA SER A 39 -4.57 -17.62 3.51
C SER A 39 -4.44 -16.18 3.99
N TRP A 40 -3.21 -15.72 4.24
CA TRP A 40 -2.95 -14.34 4.62
C TRP A 40 -2.71 -13.47 3.38
N HIS A 41 -3.43 -12.35 3.29
CA HIS A 41 -3.34 -11.39 2.21
C HIS A 41 -2.80 -10.06 2.75
N PRO A 42 -1.72 -9.52 2.17
CA PRO A 42 -1.17 -8.24 2.59
C PRO A 42 -2.17 -7.11 2.33
N GLY A 43 -2.05 -6.04 3.12
CA GLY A 43 -2.77 -4.79 2.83
C GLY A 43 -2.27 -4.16 1.55
N PHE A 44 -3.13 -3.39 0.88
CA PHE A 44 -2.83 -2.70 -0.36
C PHE A 44 -3.52 -1.34 -0.39
N ASP A 45 -2.84 -0.39 -1.01
CA ASP A 45 -3.37 0.96 -1.22
C ASP A 45 -4.23 0.99 -2.48
N CYS A 46 -5.35 1.70 -2.41
CA CYS A 46 -6.22 1.92 -3.55
C CYS A 46 -5.82 3.19 -4.31
N GLU A 47 -6.08 3.21 -5.62
CA GLU A 47 -5.74 4.35 -6.48
C GLU A 47 -6.65 5.55 -6.22
N PHE A 48 -6.25 6.73 -6.67
CA PHE A 48 -6.99 7.98 -6.43
C PHE A 48 -8.47 7.86 -6.88
N PHE A 49 -9.40 8.30 -6.01
CA PHE A 49 -10.87 8.13 -6.16
C PHE A 49 -11.39 6.69 -6.07
N THR A 50 -10.63 5.74 -5.52
CA THR A 50 -11.10 4.37 -5.31
C THR A 50 -10.95 3.98 -3.85
N PHE A 51 -11.97 3.33 -3.32
CA PHE A 51 -12.03 2.96 -1.92
C PHE A 51 -11.88 1.46 -1.71
N CYS A 52 -11.46 1.08 -0.51
CA CYS A 52 -11.52 -0.32 -0.09
C CYS A 52 -12.97 -0.81 -0.04
N CYS A 53 -13.25 -1.88 -0.78
CA CYS A 53 -14.56 -2.49 -0.89
C CYS A 53 -14.50 -4.01 -0.68
N GLY A 54 -15.65 -4.60 -0.41
CA GLY A 54 -15.81 -6.06 -0.35
C GLY A 54 -16.23 -6.55 1.04
N THR A 55 -15.56 -7.59 1.53
CA THR A 55 -15.91 -8.29 2.77
C THR A 55 -14.66 -8.54 3.63
N CYS A 56 -14.85 -9.05 4.85
CA CYS A 56 -13.74 -9.39 5.75
C CYS A 56 -12.70 -10.32 5.13
N HIS A 57 -13.13 -11.25 4.26
CA HIS A 57 -12.30 -12.29 3.66
C HIS A 57 -12.05 -12.09 2.16
N HIS A 58 -12.44 -10.95 1.59
CA HIS A 58 -12.16 -10.64 0.20
C HIS A 58 -12.30 -9.13 0.00
N ARG A 59 -11.17 -8.46 -0.13
CA ARG A 59 -11.07 -7.00 -0.27
C ARG A 59 -10.56 -6.63 -1.65
N TYR A 60 -11.10 -5.57 -2.23
CA TYR A 60 -10.71 -5.04 -3.54
C TYR A 60 -10.98 -3.53 -3.63
N CYS A 61 -10.27 -2.81 -4.49
CA CYS A 61 -10.55 -1.39 -4.73
C CYS A 61 -11.76 -1.22 -5.63
N CYS A 62 -12.68 -0.34 -5.25
CA CYS A 62 -13.85 -0.01 -6.06
C CYS A 62 -14.22 1.47 -5.95
N ARG A 63 -14.98 2.00 -6.93
CA ARG A 63 -15.47 3.40 -6.91
C ARG A 63 -16.88 3.53 -6.32
N ASP A 64 -17.52 2.40 -6.03
CA ASP A 64 -18.91 2.35 -5.59
C ASP A 64 -19.00 2.51 -4.06
N PRO A 65 -19.51 3.65 -3.54
CA PRO A 65 -19.59 3.88 -2.11
C PRO A 65 -20.57 2.93 -1.39
N LEU A 66 -21.47 2.27 -2.13
CA LEU A 66 -22.39 1.27 -1.58
C LEU A 66 -21.70 -0.01 -1.11
N ARG A 67 -20.48 -0.28 -1.59
CA ARG A 67 -19.68 -1.46 -1.21
C ARG A 67 -18.46 -1.10 -0.38
N LEU A 68 -18.35 0.15 0.03
CA LEU A 68 -17.29 0.69 0.86
C LEU A 68 -17.20 -0.06 2.18
N ILE A 69 -16.00 -0.51 2.54
CA ILE A 69 -15.68 -1.00 3.88
C ILE A 69 -14.71 -0.04 4.57
N THR A 70 -15.20 0.64 5.60
CA THR A 70 -14.38 1.58 6.37
C THR A 70 -13.28 0.87 7.13
N GLU A 71 -12.16 1.54 7.39
CA GLU A 71 -11.06 1.00 8.20
C GLU A 71 -11.54 0.47 9.56
N ARG A 72 -12.54 1.13 10.18
CA ARG A 72 -13.18 0.65 11.42
C ARG A 72 -13.83 -0.72 11.23
N GLN A 73 -14.59 -0.93 10.15
CA GLN A 73 -15.16 -2.23 9.84
C GLN A 73 -14.08 -3.26 9.51
N GLN A 74 -13.04 -2.86 8.78
CA GLN A 74 -11.92 -3.76 8.46
C GLN A 74 -11.21 -4.27 9.73
N ARG A 75 -11.04 -3.42 10.75
CA ARG A 75 -10.50 -3.82 12.06
C ARG A 75 -11.47 -4.69 12.86
N HIS A 76 -12.77 -4.40 12.77
CA HIS A 76 -13.80 -5.21 13.43
C HIS A 76 -13.81 -6.65 12.89
N CYS A 77 -13.55 -6.85 11.60
CA CYS A 77 -13.38 -8.16 11.00
C CYS A 77 -12.20 -8.97 11.59
N LEU A 78 -11.20 -8.32 12.18
CA LEU A 78 -10.03 -8.96 12.79
C LEU A 78 -10.25 -9.27 14.28
N ALA A 79 -11.33 -8.77 14.87
CA ALA A 79 -11.62 -8.86 16.30
C ALA A 79 -12.51 -10.05 16.69
N PHE A 80 -12.83 -10.96 15.75
CA PHE A 80 -13.59 -12.18 15.99
C PHE A 80 -12.90 -13.41 15.41
#